data_AF-A0A445EYK3-F1
#
_entry.id   AF-A0A445EYK3-F1
#
_cell.length_a   1.000
_cell.length_b   1.000
_cell.length_c   1.000
_cell.angle_alpha   90.00
_cell.angle_beta   90.00
_cell.angle_gamma   90.00
#
_symmetry.space_group_name_H-M   'P 1'
#
loop_
_entity.id
_entity.type
_entity.pdbx_description
1 polymer ?
#
loop_
_entity_poly.entity_id
_entity_poly.type
_entity_poly.pdbx_seq_one_letter_code
_entity_poly.pdbx_strand_id
1 'polypeptide(L)'
;MPCSHVITACKHIHHEYKNYINLVYMLKSVSNVYRGLFGELCNEAYWSLCHEPMTCPDLDKKRNSKGHLASSRIHTKMDIREPSQLNHLKKNCSHHVGSSQQH
;
A
#
# COMPACT_ATOMS: atom_id res chain seq x y z
N MET A 1 8.73 -4.59 -13.90
CA MET A 1 7.52 -5.28 -13.40
C MET A 1 6.34 -4.83 -14.24
N PRO A 2 5.42 -5.73 -14.64
CA PRO A 2 4.21 -5.34 -15.37
C PRO A 2 3.47 -4.27 -14.59
N CYS A 3 2.89 -3.33 -15.33
CA CYS A 3 2.05 -2.29 -14.75
C CYS A 3 0.85 -2.96 -14.05
N SER A 4 0.58 -2.59 -12.78
CA SER A 4 -0.54 -3.14 -11.99
C SER A 4 -1.89 -3.00 -12.69
N HIS A 5 -2.04 -1.97 -13.53
CA HIS A 5 -3.21 -1.72 -14.35
C HIS A 5 -3.47 -2.86 -15.36
N VAL A 6 -2.43 -3.44 -15.98
CA VAL A 6 -2.55 -4.54 -16.95
C VAL A 6 -3.06 -5.81 -16.26
N ILE A 7 -2.51 -6.12 -15.08
CA ILE A 7 -2.95 -7.28 -14.29
C ILE A 7 -4.41 -7.11 -13.85
N THR A 8 -4.76 -5.90 -13.39
CA THR A 8 -6.12 -5.58 -12.92
C THR A 8 -7.14 -5.67 -14.06
N ALA A 9 -6.80 -5.14 -15.24
CA ALA A 9 -7.65 -5.23 -16.42
C ALA A 9 -7.83 -6.69 -16.87
N CYS A 10 -6.76 -7.47 -17.00
CA CYS A 10 -6.82 -8.89 -17.36
C CYS A 10 -7.70 -9.69 -16.40
N LYS A 11 -7.58 -9.44 -15.09
CA LYS A 11 -8.43 -10.05 -14.06
C LYS A 11 -9.90 -9.67 -14.23
N HIS A 12 -10.18 -8.41 -14.57
CA HIS A 12 -11.54 -7.91 -14.75
C HIS A 12 -12.27 -8.56 -15.94
N ILE A 13 -11.54 -8.83 -17.03
CA ILE A 13 -12.10 -9.44 -18.25
C ILE A 13 -11.90 -10.97 -18.34
N HIS A 14 -11.52 -11.63 -17.23
CA HIS A 14 -11.24 -13.07 -17.17
C HIS A 14 -10.24 -13.56 -18.23
N HIS A 15 -9.25 -12.73 -18.57
CA HIS A 15 -8.27 -13.05 -19.60
C HIS A 15 -6.94 -13.47 -18.97
N GLU A 16 -6.30 -14.49 -19.57
CA GLU A 16 -4.99 -14.96 -19.15
C GLU A 16 -3.91 -13.87 -19.37
N TYR A 17 -3.42 -13.28 -18.28
CA TYR A 17 -2.40 -12.24 -18.33
C TYR A 17 -1.03 -12.73 -18.87
N LYS A 18 -0.82 -14.06 -18.93
CA LYS A 18 0.43 -14.69 -19.37
C LYS A 18 0.82 -14.35 -20.81
N ASN A 19 -0.16 -14.02 -21.65
CA ASN A 19 0.06 -13.63 -23.05
C ASN A 19 0.59 -12.20 -23.18
N TYR A 20 0.41 -11.36 -22.16
CA TYR A 20 0.77 -9.94 -22.18
C TYR A 20 2.00 -9.62 -21.33
N ILE A 21 2.36 -10.50 -20.41
CA ILE A 21 3.43 -10.30 -19.45
C ILE A 21 4.54 -11.29 -19.75
N ASN A 22 5.73 -10.79 -20.07
CA ASN A 22 6.90 -11.63 -20.28
C ASN A 22 7.20 -12.45 -19.01
N LEU A 23 7.56 -13.72 -19.19
CA LEU A 23 7.91 -14.68 -18.14
C LEU A 23 8.93 -14.13 -17.14
N VAL A 24 9.89 -13.29 -17.57
CA VAL A 24 10.90 -12.69 -16.67
C VAL A 24 10.29 -11.82 -15.58
N TYR A 25 9.08 -11.30 -15.78
CA TYR A 25 8.37 -10.50 -14.79
C TYR A 25 7.29 -11.27 -14.03
N MET A 26 7.14 -12.58 -14.24
CA MET A 26 6.22 -13.38 -13.44
C MET A 26 6.73 -13.52 -12.01
N LEU A 27 5.80 -13.60 -11.06
CA LEU A 27 6.10 -13.79 -9.64
C LEU A 27 7.02 -14.99 -9.41
N LYS A 28 6.81 -16.09 -10.14
CA LYS A 28 7.68 -17.28 -10.09
C LYS A 28 9.14 -16.95 -10.47
N SER A 29 9.35 -16.19 -11.53
CA SER A 29 10.69 -15.81 -11.99
C SER A 29 11.37 -14.86 -11.01
N VAL A 30 10.64 -13.88 -10.50
CA VAL A 30 11.12 -12.96 -9.46
C VAL A 30 11.48 -13.72 -8.19
N SER A 31 10.57 -14.57 -7.70
CA SER A 31 10.82 -15.41 -6.53
C SER A 31 12.04 -16.31 -6.73
N ASN A 32 12.23 -16.84 -7.94
CA ASN A 32 13.39 -17.66 -8.27
C ASN A 32 14.72 -16.89 -8.24
N VAL A 33 14.74 -15.62 -8.68
CA VAL A 33 15.93 -14.77 -8.63
C VAL A 33 16.34 -14.49 -7.19
N TYR A 34 15.36 -14.28 -6.30
CA TYR A 34 15.61 -14.04 -4.87
C TYR A 34 15.66 -15.32 -4.03
N ARG A 35 15.50 -16.50 -4.65
CA ARG A 35 15.46 -17.76 -3.91
C ARG A 35 16.84 -18.03 -3.30
N GLY A 36 16.88 -18.14 -1.98
CA GLY A 36 18.11 -18.35 -1.23
C GLY A 36 18.95 -17.08 -0.98
N LEU A 37 18.54 -15.91 -1.49
CA LEU A 37 19.16 -14.63 -1.07
C LEU A 37 18.67 -14.22 0.33
N PHE A 38 17.45 -14.60 0.66
CA PHE A 38 16.88 -14.40 1.98
C PHE A 38 16.94 -15.71 2.76
N GLY A 39 17.48 -15.64 3.98
CA GLY A 39 17.37 -16.73 4.95
C GLY A 39 15.91 -16.93 5.39
N GLU A 40 15.66 -18.03 6.08
CA GLU A 40 14.38 -18.23 6.75
C GLU A 40 14.13 -17.08 7.73
N LEU A 41 12.91 -16.52 7.69
CA LEU A 41 12.55 -15.44 8.60
C LEU A 41 12.52 -16.00 10.02
N CYS A 42 13.53 -15.70 10.82
CA CYS A 42 13.56 -16.12 12.22
C CYS A 42 12.34 -15.54 12.97
N ASN A 43 11.82 -16.29 13.96
CA ASN A 43 10.81 -15.79 14.87
C ASN A 43 11.29 -14.46 15.50
N GLU A 44 10.36 -13.52 15.68
CA GLU A 44 10.65 -12.18 16.24
C GLU A 44 11.43 -12.24 17.56
N ALA A 45 11.23 -13.28 18.37
CA ALA A 45 11.97 -13.50 19.61
C ALA A 45 13.49 -13.69 19.41
N TYR A 46 13.94 -14.08 18.22
CA TYR A 46 15.36 -14.21 17.87
C TYR A 46 15.94 -12.97 17.18
N TRP A 47 15.13 -11.94 16.91
CA TRP A 47 15.63 -10.73 16.29
C TRP A 47 16.58 -10.04 17.28
N SER A 48 17.78 -9.71 16.81
CA SER A 48 18.73 -8.97 17.62
C SER A 48 18.13 -7.62 18.01
N LEU A 49 18.32 -7.19 19.25
CA LEU A 49 17.96 -5.85 19.67
C LEU A 49 18.72 -4.87 18.76
N CYS A 50 18.00 -4.09 17.95
CA CYS A 50 18.64 -3.12 17.08
C CYS A 50 19.42 -2.12 17.95
N HIS A 51 20.74 -2.25 17.97
CA HIS A 51 21.66 -1.33 18.66
C HIS A 51 22.07 -0.14 17.78
N GLU A 52 21.57 -0.07 16.54
CA GLU A 52 21.78 1.12 15.75
C GLU A 52 21.17 2.34 16.47
N PRO A 53 21.87 3.48 16.48
CA PRO A 53 21.27 4.73 16.93
C PRO A 53 20.02 4.92 16.10
N MET A 54 18.86 4.83 16.75
CA MET A 54 17.59 5.17 16.14
C MET A 54 17.78 6.59 15.60
N THR A 55 17.94 6.74 14.28
CA THR A 55 17.99 8.05 13.63
C THR A 55 16.58 8.59 13.67
N CYS A 56 16.18 9.07 14.84
CA CYS A 56 14.93 9.76 15.03
C CYS A 56 14.99 11.00 14.12
N PRO A 57 14.00 11.19 13.24
CA PRO A 57 13.82 12.48 12.61
C PRO A 57 13.77 13.54 13.70
N ASP A 58 14.49 14.63 13.49
CA ASP A 58 14.48 15.80 14.35
C ASP A 58 13.02 16.13 14.76
N LEU A 59 12.75 16.04 16.07
CA LEU A 59 11.40 16.18 16.62
C LEU A 59 10.86 17.58 16.41
N ASP A 60 11.72 18.59 16.28
CA ASP A 60 11.33 19.97 15.97
C ASP A 60 10.99 20.15 14.49
N LYS A 61 11.56 19.31 13.62
CA LYS A 61 11.20 19.20 12.21
C LYS A 61 10.07 18.23 11.95
N LYS A 62 9.61 17.50 12.98
CA LYS A 62 8.45 16.62 12.86
C LYS A 62 7.25 17.47 12.50
N ARG A 63 6.62 17.17 11.36
CA ARG A 63 5.36 17.80 10.98
C ARG A 63 4.37 17.62 12.12
N ASN A 64 3.83 18.74 12.62
CA ASN A 64 2.79 18.69 13.64
C ASN A 64 1.56 17.93 13.10
N SER A 65 0.80 17.30 13.99
CA SER A 65 -0.47 16.63 13.64
C SER A 65 -1.56 17.62 13.21
N LYS A 66 -1.27 18.93 13.26
CA LYS A 66 -2.17 20.02 12.90
C LYS A 66 -2.17 20.20 11.38
N GLY A 67 -2.71 19.19 10.71
CA GLY A 67 -3.24 19.28 9.35
C GLY A 67 -2.17 19.22 8.27
N HIS A 68 -2.29 18.19 7.43
CA HIS A 68 -1.90 18.31 6.03
C HIS A 68 -2.48 19.64 5.51
N LEU A 69 -1.64 20.57 5.04
CA LEU A 69 -2.12 21.77 4.35
C LEU A 69 -3.14 21.32 3.31
N ALA A 70 -4.30 21.98 3.22
CA ALA A 70 -5.30 21.63 2.22
C ALA A 70 -4.60 21.51 0.87
N SER A 71 -4.70 20.32 0.26
CA SER A 71 -3.98 20.03 -0.97
C SER A 71 -4.38 21.07 -2.01
N SER A 72 -3.44 21.92 -2.44
CA SER A 72 -3.66 22.82 -3.58
C SER A 72 -3.51 22.08 -4.91
N ARG A 73 -3.54 20.75 -4.88
CA ARG A 73 -3.40 19.91 -6.07
C ARG A 73 -4.48 20.27 -7.07
N ILE A 74 -4.06 20.77 -8.22
CA ILE A 74 -4.91 21.03 -9.37
C ILE A 74 -5.44 19.68 -9.86
N HIS A 75 -6.77 19.54 -9.87
CA HIS A 75 -7.41 18.34 -10.41
C HIS A 75 -7.07 18.18 -11.89
N THR A 76 -6.53 17.03 -12.25
CA THR A 76 -6.27 16.68 -13.65
C THR A 76 -7.45 15.87 -14.19
N LYS A 77 -7.58 15.73 -15.51
CA LYS A 77 -8.64 14.93 -16.17
C LYS A 77 -8.77 13.50 -15.62
N MET A 78 -7.68 12.95 -15.07
CA MET A 78 -7.62 11.64 -14.41
C MET A 78 -8.37 11.57 -13.06
N ASP A 79 -8.60 12.71 -12.38
CA ASP A 79 -9.30 12.80 -11.09
C ASP A 79 -10.84 12.93 -11.25
N ILE A 80 -11.32 13.22 -12.45
CA ILE A 80 -12.75 13.37 -12.74
C ILE A 80 -13.34 11.96 -12.89
N ARG A 81 -14.22 11.57 -11.98
CA ARG A 81 -14.96 10.29 -12.02
C ARG A 81 -16.33 10.49 -12.66
N GLU A 82 -16.70 9.60 -13.57
CA GLU A 82 -18.02 9.61 -14.20
C GLU A 82 -19.17 9.50 -13.16
N PRO A 83 -20.29 10.22 -13.33
CA PRO A 83 -21.37 10.31 -12.33
C PRO A 83 -21.96 8.96 -11.88
N SER A 84 -21.88 7.93 -12.72
CA SER A 84 -22.38 6.58 -12.44
C SER A 84 -21.64 5.86 -11.31
N GLN A 85 -20.46 6.33 -10.93
CA GLN A 85 -19.61 5.72 -9.89
C GLN A 85 -19.82 6.33 -8.49
N LEU A 86 -20.55 7.46 -8.37
CA LEU A 86 -20.74 8.18 -7.11
C LEU A 86 -21.73 7.47 -6.17
N ASN A 87 -22.67 6.70 -6.72
CA ASN A 87 -23.80 6.13 -5.98
C ASN A 87 -23.40 4.92 -5.10
N HIS A 88 -22.21 4.35 -5.28
CA HIS A 88 -21.74 3.17 -4.53
C HIS A 88 -20.83 3.50 -3.33
N LEU A 89 -20.50 4.78 -3.08
CA LEU A 89 -19.61 5.21 -1.98
C LEU A 89 -20.32 6.08 -0.93
N LYS A 90 -21.62 5.90 -0.70
CA LYS A 90 -22.24 6.31 0.58
C LYS A 90 -22.29 5.11 1.52
N LYS A 91 -21.12 4.64 1.96
CA LYS A 91 -21.02 3.86 3.19
C LYS A 91 -20.70 4.84 4.30
N ASN A 92 -21.73 5.20 5.07
CA ASN A 92 -21.58 6.00 6.27
C ASN A 92 -20.73 5.19 7.26
N CYS A 93 -19.53 5.68 7.59
CA CYS A 93 -18.76 5.16 8.70
C CYS A 93 -19.41 5.65 10.00
N SER A 94 -20.12 4.78 10.70
CA SER A 94 -20.54 5.03 12.07
C SER A 94 -19.30 5.14 12.95
N HIS A 95 -19.07 6.31 13.55
CA HIS A 95 -18.02 6.52 14.52
C HIS A 95 -18.29 5.62 15.74
N HIS A 96 -17.50 4.56 15.93
CA HIS A 96 -17.50 3.80 17.16
C HIS A 96 -16.68 4.59 18.20
N VAL A 97 -17.36 5.33 19.06
CA VAL A 97 -16.77 5.92 20.27
C VAL A 97 -16.55 4.78 21.26
N GLY A 98 -15.29 4.34 21.40
CA GLY A 98 -14.87 3.49 22.51
C GLY A 98 -14.73 4.36 23.76
N SER A 99 -15.69 4.27 24.69
CA SER A 99 -15.47 4.71 26.07
C SER A 99 -14.71 3.60 26.81
N SER A 100 -13.45 3.87 27.14
CA SER A 100 -12.74 3.18 28.24
C SER A 100 -12.71 4.10 29.45
N GLN A 101 -13.41 3.69 30.51
CA GLN A 101 -13.11 3.99 31.92
C GLN A 101 -13.45 2.69 32.67
N GLN A 102 -12.49 1.88 33.11
CA GLN A 102 -11.80 1.93 34.41
C GLN A 102 -12.74 2.09 35.62
N HIS A 103 -13.13 0.96 36.21
CA HIS A 103 -12.81 0.61 37.60
C HIS A 103 -12.81 -0.91 37.78
#